data_AF-A0A1R3W0V2-F1
#
_entry.id   AF-A0A1R3W0V2-F1
#
_cell.length_a   1.000
_cell.length_b   1.000
_cell.length_c   1.000
_cell.angle_alpha   90.00
_cell.angle_beta   90.00
_cell.angle_gamma   90.00
#
_symmetry.space_group_name_H-M   'P 1'
#
loop_
_entity.id
_entity.type
_entity.pdbx_description
1 polymer ?
#
loop_
_entity_poly.entity_id
_entity_poly.type
_entity_poly.pdbx_seq_one_letter_code
_entity_poly.pdbx_strand_id
1 'polypeptide(L)'
;MTFDTDEPHVVAVARDRAHRFSKPLAEEIVLVEGWGVEGDAHGGPTVQHLSRLRRDPEAANLRQVHLIHSELFDLAEHRGHAVAPGQLGENITTAGIDLLGLPRGARVHLGADAVVEITGLRNPCTQINGLSEGLMKELVYVDDAGQTVRLAGVMSIVVRGGAVRPGDGIRVTLPEGAPERLQAV
;
A
#
# COMPACT_ATOMS: atom_id res chain seq x y z
N MET A 1 5.25 19.64 22.74
CA MET A 1 4.13 19.98 21.85
C MET A 1 3.45 18.68 21.49
N THR A 2 2.31 18.42 22.08
CA THR A 2 1.46 17.26 21.78
C THR A 2 0.72 17.60 20.49
N PHE A 3 1.08 16.92 19.40
CA PHE A 3 0.28 16.96 18.18
C PHE A 3 -1.04 16.24 18.47
N ASP A 4 -2.14 16.83 18.04
CA ASP A 4 -3.45 16.19 18.02
C ASP A 4 -3.35 14.98 17.09
N THR A 5 -3.42 13.75 17.60
CA THR A 5 -3.09 12.53 16.82
C THR A 5 -4.28 11.88 16.12
N ASP A 6 -5.38 12.60 15.89
CA ASP A 6 -6.58 12.01 15.25
C ASP A 6 -6.69 12.26 13.73
N GLU A 7 -5.81 13.06 13.12
CA GLU A 7 -5.88 13.32 11.68
C GLU A 7 -5.13 12.26 10.85
N PRO A 8 -5.74 11.75 9.76
CA PRO A 8 -5.09 10.84 8.83
C PRO A 8 -3.78 11.40 8.28
N HIS A 9 -2.69 10.65 8.38
CA HIS A 9 -1.37 11.11 7.94
C HIS A 9 -0.45 9.98 7.46
N VAL A 10 0.61 10.36 6.75
CA VAL A 10 1.69 9.46 6.34
C VAL A 10 2.65 9.26 7.50
N VAL A 11 2.82 8.01 7.94
CA VAL A 11 3.77 7.64 9.01
C VAL A 11 5.19 7.53 8.46
N ALA A 12 5.34 6.87 7.31
CA ALA A 12 6.64 6.62 6.71
C ALA A 12 6.51 6.43 5.20
N VAL A 13 7.62 6.69 4.48
CA VAL A 13 7.74 6.41 3.06
C VAL A 13 8.97 5.55 2.79
N ALA A 14 8.87 4.67 1.80
CA ALA A 14 9.90 3.69 1.48
C ALA A 14 9.97 3.44 -0.02
N ARG A 15 11.19 3.18 -0.51
CA ARG A 15 11.42 2.79 -1.90
C ARG A 15 12.63 1.90 -2.01
N ASP A 16 12.64 1.04 -3.00
CA ASP A 16 13.82 0.23 -3.31
C ASP A 16 14.04 0.12 -4.81
N ARG A 17 15.27 0.43 -5.25
CA ARG A 17 15.71 0.24 -6.64
C ARG A 17 15.84 -1.25 -6.98
N ALA A 18 16.07 -2.09 -5.97
CA ALA A 18 16.14 -3.54 -6.14
C ALA A 18 14.75 -4.17 -5.90
N HIS A 19 14.47 -5.27 -6.60
CA HIS A 19 13.26 -6.10 -6.40
C HIS A 19 13.32 -6.92 -5.09
N ARG A 20 13.73 -6.31 -3.97
CA ARG A 20 13.69 -6.93 -2.65
C ARG A 20 12.28 -6.84 -2.07
N PHE A 21 11.97 -7.74 -1.13
CA PHE A 21 10.65 -7.80 -0.50
C PHE A 21 10.38 -6.57 0.37
N SER A 22 11.27 -6.30 1.33
CA SER A 22 11.23 -5.11 2.18
C SER A 22 11.91 -3.93 1.50
N LYS A 23 11.44 -2.72 1.78
CA LYS A 23 11.96 -1.47 1.24
C LYS A 23 12.64 -0.66 2.35
N PRO A 24 13.83 -0.08 2.11
CA PRO A 24 14.42 0.87 3.04
C PRO A 24 13.57 2.14 3.11
N LEU A 25 13.51 2.73 4.30
CA LEU A 25 12.85 4.01 4.51
C LEU A 25 13.59 5.15 3.79
N ALA A 26 12.83 6.17 3.43
CA ALA A 26 13.33 7.40 2.87
C ALA A 26 12.71 8.61 3.60
N GLU A 27 13.40 9.74 3.56
CA GLU A 27 12.85 11.02 4.06
C GLU A 27 11.74 11.57 3.15
N GLU A 28 11.76 11.16 1.88
CA GLU A 28 10.81 11.56 0.84
C GLU A 28 10.75 10.49 -0.26
N ILE A 29 9.58 10.32 -0.87
CA ILE A 29 9.42 9.69 -2.18
C ILE A 29 8.72 10.64 -3.15
N VAL A 30 9.02 10.51 -4.44
CA VAL A 30 8.34 11.26 -5.52
C VAL A 30 7.43 10.30 -6.28
N LEU A 31 6.14 10.62 -6.33
CA LEU A 31 5.18 9.91 -7.17
C LEU A 31 5.17 10.52 -8.57
N VAL A 32 5.21 9.66 -9.58
CA VAL A 32 5.17 10.02 -10.99
C VAL A 32 3.89 9.44 -11.60
N GLU A 33 3.07 10.31 -12.19
CA GLU A 33 1.78 9.95 -12.78
C GLU A 33 1.92 8.82 -13.81
N GLY A 34 1.04 7.82 -13.71
CA GLY A 34 1.07 6.65 -14.59
C GLY A 34 2.30 5.75 -14.45
N TRP A 35 3.22 6.03 -13.52
CA TRP A 35 4.46 5.29 -13.34
C TRP A 35 4.60 4.65 -11.97
N GLY A 36 4.33 5.39 -10.89
CA GLY A 36 4.58 4.94 -9.51
C GLY A 36 5.65 5.75 -8.82
N VAL A 37 6.41 5.11 -7.92
CA VAL A 37 7.45 5.80 -7.15
C VAL A 37 8.75 5.93 -7.96
N GLU A 38 9.29 7.14 -8.04
CA GLU A 38 10.57 7.41 -8.71
C GLU A 38 11.71 6.60 -8.05
N GLY A 39 12.41 5.84 -8.88
CA GLY A 39 13.52 5.00 -8.43
C GLY A 39 13.09 3.75 -7.67
N ASP A 40 11.81 3.36 -7.72
CA ASP A 40 11.36 2.07 -7.22
C ASP A 40 11.32 1.00 -8.31
N ALA A 41 11.71 -0.22 -7.95
CA ALA A 41 11.71 -1.39 -8.81
C ALA A 41 10.34 -1.72 -9.43
N HIS A 42 9.25 -1.31 -8.77
CA HIS A 42 7.88 -1.57 -9.23
C HIS A 42 7.30 -0.42 -10.06
N GLY A 43 8.08 0.64 -10.31
CA GLY A 43 7.68 1.76 -11.15
C GLY A 43 7.71 1.39 -12.64
N GLY A 44 6.66 1.77 -13.36
CA GLY A 44 6.53 1.56 -14.79
C GLY A 44 5.07 1.57 -15.24
N PRO A 45 4.78 1.90 -16.51
CA PRO A 45 3.42 1.98 -17.04
C PRO A 45 2.76 0.60 -17.18
N THR A 46 3.57 -0.45 -17.36
CA THR A 46 3.13 -1.85 -17.50
C THR A 46 3.56 -2.68 -16.30
N VAL A 47 2.98 -3.88 -16.17
CA VAL A 47 3.27 -4.84 -15.10
C VAL A 47 4.78 -4.97 -14.84
N GLN A 48 5.21 -4.65 -13.63
CA GLN A 48 6.61 -4.83 -13.21
C GLN A 48 6.84 -6.13 -12.40
N HIS A 49 5.76 -6.77 -11.93
CA HIS A 49 5.89 -7.97 -11.11
C HIS A 49 6.36 -9.18 -11.94
N LEU A 50 7.52 -9.74 -11.58
CA LEU A 50 8.21 -10.81 -12.33
C LEU A 50 7.33 -12.01 -12.69
N SER A 51 6.39 -12.41 -11.82
CA SER A 51 5.48 -13.53 -12.11
C SER A 51 4.42 -13.21 -13.17
N ARG A 52 3.96 -11.95 -13.25
CA ARG A 52 2.91 -11.51 -14.17
C ARG A 52 3.46 -11.09 -15.53
N LEU A 53 4.70 -10.61 -15.59
CA LEU A 53 5.42 -10.35 -16.84
C LEU A 53 5.40 -11.55 -17.79
N ARG A 54 5.46 -12.77 -17.25
CA ARG A 54 5.40 -14.01 -18.06
C ARG A 54 4.01 -14.27 -18.65
N ARG A 55 2.95 -13.67 -18.10
CA ARG A 55 1.57 -13.87 -18.55
C ARG A 55 1.16 -12.82 -19.58
N ASP A 56 1.39 -11.56 -19.26
CA ASP A 56 1.06 -10.42 -20.11
C ASP A 56 1.94 -9.22 -19.74
N PRO A 57 3.03 -8.97 -20.49
CA PRO A 57 3.96 -7.87 -20.22
C PRO A 57 3.42 -6.49 -20.62
N GLU A 58 2.38 -6.42 -21.47
CA GLU A 58 1.79 -5.18 -21.96
C GLU A 58 0.64 -4.69 -21.07
N ALA A 59 0.17 -5.53 -20.14
CA ALA A 59 -0.87 -5.16 -19.20
C ALA A 59 -0.48 -3.92 -18.37
N ALA A 60 -1.44 -3.01 -18.16
CA ALA A 60 -1.25 -1.82 -17.36
C ALA A 60 -0.82 -2.16 -15.92
N ASN A 61 0.08 -1.35 -15.36
CA ASN A 61 0.51 -1.52 -13.97
C ASN A 61 -0.56 -1.02 -13.00
N LEU A 62 -1.31 -1.93 -12.39
CA LEU A 62 -2.29 -1.59 -11.35
C LEU A 62 -1.67 -1.51 -9.95
N ARG A 63 -0.35 -1.68 -9.82
CA ARG A 63 0.39 -1.88 -8.57
C ARG A 63 1.58 -0.93 -8.48
N GLN A 64 1.37 0.32 -8.87
CA GLN A 64 2.40 1.35 -8.95
C GLN A 64 2.83 1.83 -7.55
N VAL A 65 1.89 1.92 -6.61
CA VAL A 65 2.16 2.32 -5.22
C VAL A 65 1.39 1.40 -4.27
N HIS A 66 2.09 0.84 -3.30
CA HIS A 66 1.54 -0.02 -2.24
C HIS A 66 1.40 0.77 -0.93
N LEU A 67 0.21 0.78 -0.35
CA LEU A 67 -0.09 1.48 0.90
C LEU A 67 -0.51 0.48 1.99
N ILE A 68 0.02 0.62 3.20
CA ILE A 68 -0.36 -0.14 4.39
C ILE A 68 -0.68 0.81 5.54
N HIS A 69 -1.69 0.47 6.33
CA HIS A 69 -2.09 1.19 7.53
C HIS A 69 -1.29 0.66 8.73
N SER A 70 -0.72 1.54 9.57
CA SER A 70 0.19 1.18 10.66
C SER A 70 -0.50 0.38 11.77
N GLU A 71 -1.82 0.50 11.90
CA GLU A 71 -2.62 -0.26 12.85
C GLU A 71 -2.54 -1.78 12.58
N LEU A 72 -2.15 -2.17 11.35
CA LEU A 72 -1.82 -3.56 11.04
C LEU A 72 -0.59 -4.05 11.81
N PHE A 73 0.40 -3.18 12.02
CA PHE A 73 1.64 -3.53 12.70
C PHE A 73 1.40 -3.73 14.19
N ASP A 74 0.55 -2.90 14.80
CA ASP A 74 0.10 -3.10 16.17
C ASP A 74 -0.62 -4.45 16.29
N LEU A 75 -1.54 -4.76 15.37
CA LEU A 75 -2.21 -6.06 15.33
C LEU A 75 -1.21 -7.22 15.22
N ALA A 76 -0.21 -7.10 14.33
CA ALA A 76 0.82 -8.12 14.15
C ALA A 76 1.66 -8.30 15.42
N GLU A 77 2.04 -7.20 16.09
CA GLU A 77 2.82 -7.23 17.32
C GLU A 77 2.06 -7.91 18.46
N HIS A 78 0.76 -7.62 18.62
CA HIS A 78 -0.11 -8.30 19.58
C HIS A 78 -0.21 -9.81 19.34
N ARG A 79 0.05 -10.25 18.10
CA ARG A 79 0.08 -11.67 17.70
C ARG A 79 1.49 -12.26 17.70
N GLY A 80 2.48 -11.54 18.23
CA GLY A 80 3.86 -12.01 18.38
C GLY A 80 4.75 -11.76 17.16
N HIS A 81 4.33 -10.92 16.23
CA HIS A 81 5.09 -10.58 15.03
C HIS A 81 5.48 -9.10 15.04
N ALA A 82 6.76 -8.81 15.30
CA ALA A 82 7.29 -7.46 15.15
C ALA A 82 7.42 -7.10 13.67
N VAL A 83 6.69 -6.08 13.22
CA VAL A 83 6.72 -5.56 11.85
C VAL A 83 6.91 -4.04 11.91
N ALA A 84 7.87 -3.53 11.17
CA ALA A 84 8.16 -2.11 11.03
C ALA A 84 7.78 -1.58 9.63
N PRO A 85 7.59 -0.26 9.47
CA PRO A 85 7.38 0.38 8.18
C PRO A 85 8.40 -0.04 7.11
N GLY A 86 7.92 -0.23 5.89
CA GLY A 86 8.65 -0.72 4.72
C GLY A 86 8.88 -2.23 4.69
N GLN A 87 8.68 -2.96 5.80
CA GLN A 87 9.04 -4.38 5.87
C GLN A 87 8.10 -5.29 5.08
N LEU A 88 6.83 -4.90 4.90
CA LEU A 88 5.87 -5.64 4.08
C LEU A 88 5.89 -5.21 2.61
N GLY A 89 6.87 -4.38 2.23
CA GLY A 89 7.11 -3.93 0.86
C GLY A 89 6.18 -2.80 0.42
N GLU A 90 5.53 -2.12 1.36
CA GLU A 90 4.77 -0.90 1.10
C GLU A 90 5.67 0.29 0.81
N ASN A 91 5.18 1.17 -0.06
CA ASN A 91 5.84 2.43 -0.34
C ASN A 91 5.44 3.51 0.67
N ILE A 92 4.22 3.42 1.20
CA ILE A 92 3.66 4.41 2.11
C ILE A 92 2.98 3.66 3.26
N THR A 93 3.41 3.99 4.48
CA THR A 93 2.70 3.61 5.70
C THR A 93 1.81 4.78 6.11
N THR A 94 0.53 4.54 6.35
CA THR A 94 -0.46 5.55 6.77
C THR A 94 -0.95 5.27 8.18
N ALA A 95 -1.50 6.27 8.86
CA ALA A 95 -2.24 6.11 10.12
C ALA A 95 -3.55 6.91 10.08
N GLY A 96 -4.55 6.46 10.85
CA GLY A 96 -5.82 7.17 11.02
C GLY A 96 -6.78 7.05 9.83
N ILE A 97 -6.57 6.08 8.92
CA ILE A 97 -7.38 5.90 7.71
C ILE A 97 -7.75 4.42 7.50
N ASP A 98 -9.04 4.15 7.31
CA ASP A 98 -9.54 2.82 6.92
C ASP A 98 -9.29 2.56 5.42
N LEU A 99 -8.04 2.23 5.08
CA LEU A 99 -7.66 1.91 3.70
C LEU A 99 -8.42 0.72 3.12
N LEU A 100 -8.72 -0.29 3.93
CA LEU A 100 -9.33 -1.54 3.46
C LEU A 100 -10.83 -1.38 3.20
N GLY A 101 -11.48 -0.43 3.89
CA GLY A 101 -12.87 -0.05 3.68
C GLY A 101 -13.11 0.88 2.50
N LEU A 102 -12.06 1.47 1.90
CA LEU A 102 -12.21 2.34 0.73
C LEU A 102 -12.74 1.58 -0.48
N PRO A 103 -13.64 2.17 -1.29
CA PRO A 103 -14.07 1.55 -2.54
C PRO A 103 -12.97 1.62 -3.61
N ARG A 104 -13.05 0.72 -4.60
CA ARG A 104 -12.22 0.82 -5.81
C ARG A 104 -12.49 2.16 -6.50
N GLY A 105 -11.43 2.83 -6.96
CA GLY A 105 -11.51 4.16 -7.56
C GLY A 105 -11.51 5.32 -6.55
N ALA A 106 -11.48 5.04 -5.24
CA ALA A 106 -11.24 6.09 -4.25
C ALA A 106 -9.88 6.75 -4.48
N ARG A 107 -9.82 8.07 -4.36
CA ARG A 107 -8.60 8.86 -4.50
C ARG A 107 -8.07 9.26 -3.13
N VAL A 108 -6.82 8.91 -2.86
CA VAL A 108 -6.09 9.28 -1.65
C VAL A 108 -5.13 10.39 -2.01
N HIS A 109 -5.39 11.56 -1.45
CA HIS A 109 -4.52 12.74 -1.54
C HIS A 109 -3.48 12.66 -0.44
N LEU A 110 -2.22 12.81 -0.80
CA LEU A 110 -1.04 12.64 0.05
C LEU A 110 -0.26 13.94 0.04
N GLY A 111 -0.27 14.65 1.16
CA GLY A 111 0.38 15.95 1.27
C GLY A 111 -0.27 17.01 0.38
N ALA A 112 0.56 17.91 -0.17
CA ALA A 112 0.08 19.04 -0.97
C ALA A 112 -0.43 18.63 -2.35
N ASP A 113 0.26 17.69 -3.00
CA ASP A 113 0.12 17.49 -4.44
C ASP A 113 -0.23 16.09 -4.90
N ALA A 114 0.35 15.07 -4.27
CA ALA A 114 0.29 13.71 -4.77
C ALA A 114 -1.13 13.12 -4.61
N VAL A 115 -1.59 12.41 -5.64
CA VAL A 115 -2.87 11.70 -5.60
C VAL A 115 -2.71 10.32 -6.19
N VAL A 116 -3.15 9.31 -5.44
CA VAL A 116 -3.24 7.93 -5.91
C VAL A 116 -4.69 7.46 -5.96
N GLU A 117 -5.00 6.58 -6.90
CA GLU A 117 -6.32 5.96 -7.02
C GLU A 117 -6.23 4.48 -6.63
N ILE A 118 -7.09 4.04 -5.70
CA ILE A 118 -7.10 2.68 -5.18
C ILE A 118 -7.61 1.71 -6.24
N THR A 119 -6.79 0.71 -6.57
CA THR A 119 -7.13 -0.31 -7.58
C THR A 119 -7.63 -1.61 -6.96
N GLY A 120 -7.20 -1.94 -5.74
CA GLY A 120 -7.61 -3.18 -5.07
C GLY A 120 -6.79 -3.52 -3.83
N LEU A 121 -7.10 -4.66 -3.24
CA LEU A 121 -6.34 -5.23 -2.13
C LEU A 121 -5.02 -5.81 -2.64
N ARG A 122 -3.94 -5.61 -1.87
CA ARG A 122 -2.70 -6.32 -2.13
C ARG A 122 -2.92 -7.81 -1.91
N ASN A 123 -2.54 -8.64 -2.87
CA ASN A 123 -2.53 -10.10 -2.68
C ASN A 123 -1.24 -10.56 -1.99
N PRO A 124 -1.30 -11.13 -0.77
CA PRO A 124 -0.11 -11.51 -0.04
C PRO A 124 0.63 -12.72 -0.62
N CYS A 125 1.96 -12.73 -0.48
CA CYS A 125 2.81 -13.80 -0.99
C CYS A 125 3.58 -14.49 0.13
N THR A 126 4.04 -15.71 -0.14
CA THR A 126 4.76 -16.57 0.82
C THR A 126 6.06 -15.94 1.36
N GLN A 127 6.62 -14.94 0.67
CA GLN A 127 7.81 -14.21 1.12
C GLN A 127 7.61 -13.53 2.48
N ILE A 128 6.36 -13.23 2.88
CA ILE A 128 6.05 -12.68 4.21
C ILE A 128 6.53 -13.58 5.35
N ASN A 129 6.44 -14.90 5.19
CA ASN A 129 6.91 -15.82 6.22
C ASN A 129 8.44 -15.80 6.38
N GLY A 130 9.17 -15.20 5.43
CA GLY A 130 10.59 -14.93 5.58
C GLY A 130 10.90 -13.76 6.51
N LEU A 131 9.92 -12.89 6.78
CA LEU A 131 10.05 -11.81 7.77
C LEU A 131 9.79 -12.32 9.19
N SER A 132 8.71 -13.09 9.36
CA SER A 132 8.37 -13.76 10.61
C SER A 132 7.55 -15.00 10.32
N GLU A 133 7.94 -16.14 10.89
CA GLU A 133 7.27 -17.42 10.66
C GLU A 133 5.81 -17.36 11.13
N GLY A 134 4.87 -17.66 10.25
CA GLY A 134 3.43 -17.67 10.57
C GLY A 134 2.70 -16.36 10.26
N LEU A 135 3.41 -15.25 10.08
CA LEU A 135 2.82 -13.92 9.84
C LEU A 135 1.82 -13.89 8.67
N MET A 136 2.07 -14.66 7.61
CA MET A 136 1.15 -14.72 6.47
C MET A 136 -0.28 -15.12 6.86
N LYS A 137 -0.45 -16.01 7.85
CA LYS A 137 -1.77 -16.47 8.32
C LYS A 137 -2.52 -15.37 9.07
N GLU A 138 -1.78 -14.44 9.68
CA GLU A 138 -2.37 -13.30 10.36
C GLU A 138 -2.87 -12.24 9.37
N LEU A 139 -2.22 -12.13 8.22
CA LEU A 139 -2.54 -11.14 7.18
C LEU A 139 -3.57 -11.62 6.16
N VAL A 140 -3.73 -12.95 6.00
CA VAL A 140 -4.72 -13.56 5.12
C VAL A 140 -5.32 -14.79 5.79
N TYR A 141 -6.62 -14.74 6.03
CA TYR A 141 -7.38 -15.83 6.63
C TYR A 141 -8.79 -15.89 6.05
N VAL A 142 -9.49 -16.98 6.35
CA VAL A 142 -10.92 -17.13 6.06
C VAL A 142 -11.67 -16.85 7.34
N ASP A 143 -12.63 -15.93 7.31
CA ASP A 143 -13.46 -15.60 8.46
C ASP A 143 -14.59 -16.63 8.68
N ASP A 144 -15.35 -16.45 9.75
CA ASP A 144 -16.47 -17.34 10.13
C ASP A 144 -17.58 -17.40 9.05
N ALA A 145 -17.65 -16.39 8.17
CA ALA A 145 -18.58 -16.35 7.06
C ALA A 145 -18.02 -17.03 5.78
N GLY A 146 -16.81 -17.60 5.85
CA GLY A 146 -16.15 -18.24 4.71
C GLY A 146 -15.50 -17.25 3.73
N GLN A 147 -15.40 -15.97 4.08
CA GLN A 147 -14.81 -14.95 3.22
C GLN A 147 -13.31 -14.84 3.46
N THR A 148 -12.53 -14.73 2.37
CA THR A 148 -11.09 -14.50 2.49
C THR A 148 -10.79 -13.04 2.81
N VAL A 149 -10.35 -12.77 4.04
CA VAL A 149 -9.91 -11.47 4.51
C VAL A 149 -8.45 -11.25 4.12
N ARG A 150 -8.11 -10.03 3.69
CA ARG A 150 -6.73 -9.60 3.37
C ARG A 150 -6.46 -8.29 4.07
N LEU A 151 -5.47 -8.30 4.97
CA LEU A 151 -5.13 -7.15 5.78
C LEU A 151 -3.89 -6.40 5.29
N ALA A 152 -3.13 -6.98 4.36
CA ALA A 152 -1.83 -6.47 3.94
C ALA A 152 -1.88 -5.25 3.00
N GLY A 153 -2.85 -4.35 3.19
CA GLY A 153 -2.94 -3.07 2.49
C GLY A 153 -3.57 -3.11 1.09
N VAL A 154 -3.43 -1.98 0.41
CA VAL A 154 -4.04 -1.69 -0.88
C VAL A 154 -2.99 -1.36 -1.94
N MET A 155 -3.34 -1.64 -3.18
CA MET A 155 -2.59 -1.25 -4.37
C MET A 155 -3.27 -0.04 -5.00
N SER A 156 -2.46 0.78 -5.65
CA SER A 156 -2.93 2.00 -6.30
C SER A 156 -2.10 2.37 -7.52
N ILE A 157 -2.63 3.30 -8.30
CA ILE A 157 -1.94 3.98 -9.39
C ILE A 157 -1.81 5.46 -9.09
N VAL A 158 -0.76 6.10 -9.60
CA VAL A 158 -0.56 7.54 -9.44
C VAL A 158 -1.38 8.26 -10.51
N VAL A 159 -2.37 9.06 -10.06
CA VAL A 159 -3.21 9.90 -10.94
C VAL A 159 -2.77 11.36 -10.94
N ARG A 160 -1.98 11.77 -9.94
CA ARG A 160 -1.26 13.05 -9.94
C ARG A 160 0.06 12.89 -9.20
N GLY A 161 1.15 13.29 -9.85
CA GLY A 161 2.49 13.24 -9.26
C GLY A 161 2.70 14.28 -8.16
N GLY A 162 3.72 14.05 -7.33
CA GLY A 162 4.07 14.92 -6.21
C GLY A 162 5.02 14.27 -5.23
N ALA A 163 5.66 15.09 -4.42
CA ALA A 163 6.46 14.64 -3.29
C ALA A 163 5.56 14.18 -2.14
N VAL A 164 5.96 13.12 -1.44
CA VAL A 164 5.32 12.61 -0.22
C VAL A 164 6.38 12.39 0.85
N ARG A 165 6.13 12.91 2.05
CA ARG A 165 7.00 12.84 3.22
C ARG A 165 6.25 12.28 4.44
N PRO A 166 6.97 11.71 5.43
CA PRO A 166 6.41 11.47 6.76
C PRO A 166 5.80 12.75 7.34
N GLY A 167 4.63 12.62 7.95
CA GLY A 167 3.83 13.72 8.50
C GLY A 167 2.87 14.39 7.52
N ASP A 168 2.93 14.06 6.22
CA ASP A 168 1.98 14.60 5.25
C ASP A 168 0.54 14.17 5.58
N GLY A 169 -0.38 15.13 5.59
CA GLY A 169 -1.80 14.87 5.80
C GLY A 169 -2.43 14.07 4.67
N ILE A 170 -3.45 13.29 5.00
CA ILE A 170 -4.19 12.43 4.08
C ILE A 170 -5.63 12.91 3.95
N ARG A 171 -6.13 13.00 2.72
CA ARG A 171 -7.56 13.24 2.43
C ARG A 171 -8.07 12.23 1.42
N VAL A 172 -9.35 11.87 1.52
CA VAL A 172 -9.99 10.90 0.63
C VAL A 172 -11.10 11.57 -0.17
N THR A 173 -11.13 11.27 -1.47
CA THR A 173 -12.26 11.58 -2.35
C THR A 173 -12.85 10.26 -2.86
N LEU A 174 -14.15 10.06 -2.65
CA LEU A 174 -14.85 8.85 -3.11
C LEU A 174 -15.18 8.94 -4.61
N PRO A 175 -15.22 7.80 -5.33
CA PRO A 175 -15.62 7.78 -6.73
C PRO A 175 -17.11 8.13 -6.88
N GLU A 176 -17.49 8.63 -8.05
CA GLU A 176 -18.91 8.82 -8.39
C GLU A 176 -19.62 7.48 -8.58
N GLY A 177 -20.89 7.41 -8.18
CA GLY A 177 -21.73 6.21 -8.33
C GLY A 177 -21.71 5.27 -7.13
N ALA A 178 -22.16 4.03 -7.34
CA ALA A 178 -22.26 3.04 -6.28
C ALA A 178 -20.86 2.51 -5.90
N PRO A 179 -20.53 2.38 -4.60
CA PRO A 179 -19.22 1.92 -4.17
C PRO A 179 -18.99 0.47 -4.56
N GLU A 180 -17.90 0.21 -5.28
CA GLU A 180 -17.42 -1.14 -5.59
C GLU A 180 -16.41 -1.59 -4.53
N ARG A 181 -16.61 -2.77 -3.95
CA ARG A 181 -15.68 -3.34 -2.97
C ARG A 181 -14.35 -3.72 -3.59
N LEU A 182 -13.26 -3.55 -2.84
CA LEU A 182 -11.94 -3.94 -3.29
C LEU A 182 -11.83 -5.47 -3.47
N GLN A 183 -11.22 -5.85 -4.58
CA GLN A 183 -10.79 -7.22 -4.87
C GLN A 183 -9.26 -7.28 -4.90
N ALA A 184 -8.71 -8.50 -4.80
CA ALA A 184 -7.27 -8.68 -4.90
C ALA A 184 -6.76 -8.39 -6.31
N VAL A 185 -5.67 -7.60 -6.44
CA VAL A 185 -5.07 -7.21 -7.73
C VAL A 185 -3.67 -7.75 -7.97
#